data_AF-A2DXT1-F1
#
_entry.id   AF-A2DXT1-F1
#
_cell.length_a   1.000
_cell.length_b   1.000
_cell.length_c   1.000
_cell.angle_alpha   90.00
_cell.angle_beta   90.00
_cell.angle_gamma   90.00
#
_symmetry.space_group_name_H-M   'P 1'
#
loop_
_entity.id
_entity.type
_entity.pdbx_description
1 polymer ?
#
loop_
_entity_poly.entity_id
_entity_poly.type
_entity_poly.pdbx_seq_one_letter_code
_entity_poly.pdbx_strand_id
1 'polypeptide(L)'
;MSYNQLVQDLIATRKVRKFKSASHQNAKDHNEIMKRVNTNGVKIDLVMEILKNVYGGRVTVEALLNFAKSLAIKIHKRLDRLALRNRNALLCWYAENWTQIYPHLGSFNRFMDKGNLLNENLPIRNQAESFIDPSDIRQLLNHH
;
A
#
# COMPACT_ATOMS: atom_id res chain seq x y z
N MET A 1 21.81 -19.29 -9.99
CA MET A 1 21.06 -18.01 -10.11
C MET A 1 21.79 -16.97 -9.28
N SER A 2 22.23 -15.86 -9.88
CA SER A 2 22.91 -14.79 -9.15
C SER A 2 21.89 -13.87 -8.45
N TYR A 3 22.23 -13.32 -7.28
CA TYR A 3 21.39 -12.35 -6.57
C TYR A 3 20.95 -11.18 -7.46
N ASN A 4 21.87 -10.69 -8.29
CA ASN A 4 21.58 -9.61 -9.24
C ASN A 4 20.52 -10.02 -10.27
N GLN A 5 20.49 -11.29 -10.66
CA GLN A 5 19.51 -11.79 -11.63
C GLN A 5 18.12 -11.87 -11.01
N LEU A 6 18.01 -12.33 -9.76
CA LEU A 6 16.76 -12.30 -8.99
C LEU A 6 16.20 -10.88 -8.84
N VAL A 7 17.06 -9.90 -8.56
CA VAL A 7 16.65 -8.49 -8.46
C VAL A 7 16.09 -7.98 -9.78
N GLN A 8 16.72 -8.31 -10.91
CA GLN A 8 16.23 -7.91 -12.24
C GLN A 8 14.91 -8.58 -12.57
N ASP A 9 14.76 -9.87 -12.27
CA ASP A 9 13.51 -10.61 -12.50
C ASP A 9 12.35 -10.04 -11.66
N LEU A 10 12.61 -9.68 -10.39
CA LEU A 10 11.64 -9.00 -9.52
C LEU A 10 11.21 -7.64 -10.09
N ILE A 11 12.15 -6.85 -10.60
CA ILE A 11 11.84 -5.56 -11.21
C ILE A 11 11.02 -5.75 -12.50
N ALA A 12 11.37 -6.74 -13.33
CA ALA A 12 10.73 -7.01 -14.61
C ALA A 12 9.27 -7.49 -14.48
N THR A 13 8.95 -8.22 -13.41
CA THR A 13 7.59 -8.73 -13.16
C THR A 13 6.60 -7.67 -12.66
N ARG A 14 7.06 -6.44 -12.38
CA ARG A 14 6.16 -5.36 -11.91
C ARG A 14 5.15 -4.96 -12.97
N LYS A 15 3.88 -4.97 -12.58
CA LYS A 15 2.79 -4.41 -13.39
C LYS A 15 2.87 -2.89 -13.43
N VAL A 16 3.44 -2.36 -14.51
CA VAL A 16 3.44 -0.93 -14.79
C VAL A 16 2.22 -0.57 -15.64
N ARG A 17 1.58 0.57 -15.34
CA ARG A 17 0.49 1.08 -16.18
C ARG A 17 1.03 1.37 -17.58
N LYS A 18 0.33 0.88 -18.62
CA LYS A 18 0.65 1.20 -20.01
C LYS A 18 0.68 2.71 -20.20
N PHE A 19 1.81 3.23 -20.66
CA PHE A 19 1.98 4.64 -20.97
C PHE A 19 1.31 4.95 -22.31
N LYS A 20 0.53 6.03 -22.35
CA LYS A 20 0.03 6.64 -23.59
C LYS A 20 0.61 8.04 -23.66
N SER A 21 1.48 8.27 -24.64
CA SER A 21 2.07 9.58 -24.88
C SER A 21 1.03 10.49 -25.51
N ALA A 22 0.43 11.37 -24.70
CA ALA A 22 -0.51 12.38 -25.18
C ALA A 22 0.17 13.75 -25.39
N SER A 23 1.31 13.99 -24.73
CA SER A 23 2.06 15.24 -24.82
C SER A 23 3.53 15.01 -24.50
N HIS A 24 4.39 15.93 -24.95
CA HIS A 24 5.83 15.92 -24.62
C HIS A 24 6.07 15.97 -23.11
N GLN A 25 5.27 16.76 -22.38
CA GLN A 25 5.37 16.84 -20.92
C GLN A 25 5.02 15.52 -20.26
N ASN A 26 4.01 14.81 -20.74
CA ASN A 26 3.65 13.49 -20.23
C ASN A 26 4.78 12.46 -20.45
N ALA A 27 5.47 12.53 -21.59
CA ALA A 27 6.63 11.68 -21.87
C ALA A 27 7.81 11.97 -20.95
N LYS A 28 8.11 13.25 -20.70
CA LYS A 28 9.14 13.66 -19.73
C LYS A 28 8.81 13.16 -18.33
N ASP A 29 7.59 13.43 -17.85
CA ASP A 29 7.13 12.99 -16.53
C ASP A 29 7.21 11.47 -16.41
N HIS A 30 6.81 10.73 -17.45
CA HIS A 30 6.90 9.27 -17.47
C HIS A 30 8.36 8.78 -17.34
N ASN A 31 9.26 9.35 -18.14
CA ASN A 31 10.68 9.00 -18.11
C ASN A 31 11.32 9.29 -16.74
N GLU A 32 10.97 10.42 -16.13
CA GLU A 32 11.43 10.78 -14.79
C GLU A 32 10.95 9.79 -13.74
N ILE A 33 9.67 9.38 -13.79
CA ILE A 33 9.12 8.36 -12.91
C ILE A 33 9.85 7.04 -13.10
N MET A 34 10.07 6.60 -14.34
CA MET A 34 10.79 5.33 -14.60
C MET A 34 12.22 5.36 -14.10
N LYS A 35 12.91 6.49 -14.26
CA LYS A 35 14.25 6.68 -13.69
C LYS A 35 14.24 6.53 -12.17
N ARG A 36 13.26 7.13 -11.47
CA ARG A 36 13.10 6.98 -10.01
C ARG A 36 12.78 5.55 -9.60
N VAL A 37 11.91 4.86 -10.35
CA VAL A 37 11.56 3.46 -10.10
C VAL A 37 12.79 2.56 -10.23
N ASN A 38 13.59 2.75 -11.27
CA ASN A 38 14.81 1.97 -11.50
C ASN A 38 15.87 2.26 -10.43
N THR A 39 16.01 3.53 -10.02
CA THR A 39 16.99 3.93 -8.98
C THR A 39 16.64 3.33 -7.63
N ASN A 40 15.37 3.37 -7.24
CA ASN A 40 14.95 2.81 -5.95
C ASN A 40 14.81 1.28 -5.98
N GLY A 41 14.60 0.69 -7.17
CA GLY A 41 14.58 -0.75 -7.37
C GLY A 41 13.63 -1.45 -6.39
N VAL A 42 14.08 -2.57 -5.82
CA VAL A 42 13.32 -3.44 -4.89
C VAL A 42 12.88 -2.72 -3.60
N LYS A 43 13.54 -1.61 -3.23
CA LYS A 43 13.17 -0.82 -2.05
C LYS A 43 11.72 -0.36 -2.10
N ILE A 44 11.20 -0.06 -3.29
CA ILE A 44 9.81 0.33 -3.49
C ILE A 44 8.84 -0.76 -3.03
N ASP A 45 9.12 -2.02 -3.35
CA ASP A 45 8.24 -3.14 -2.99
C ASP A 45 8.29 -3.39 -1.48
N LEU A 46 9.47 -3.34 -0.89
CA LEU A 46 9.66 -3.47 0.56
C LEU A 46 8.87 -2.40 1.31
N VAL A 47 9.00 -1.14 0.89
CA VAL A 47 8.28 -0.01 1.48
C VAL A 47 6.78 -0.17 1.31
N MET A 48 6.33 -0.56 0.11
CA MET A 48 4.91 -0.79 -0.15
C MET A 48 4.34 -1.87 0.76
N GLU A 49 5.08 -2.96 0.99
CA GLU A 49 4.63 -4.05 1.86
C GLU A 49 4.57 -3.63 3.33
N ILE A 50 5.57 -2.89 3.81
CA ILE A 50 5.55 -2.35 5.17
C ILE A 50 4.36 -1.38 5.34
N LEU A 51 4.13 -0.50 4.36
CA LEU A 51 2.98 0.40 4.39
C LEU A 51 1.65 -0.35 4.39
N LYS A 52 1.51 -1.44 3.62
CA LYS A 52 0.31 -2.30 3.70
C LYS A 52 0.10 -2.87 5.09
N ASN A 53 1.15 -3.37 5.72
CA ASN A 53 1.08 -3.94 7.06
C ASN A 53 0.66 -2.89 8.11
N VAL A 54 1.20 -1.67 8.00
CA VAL A 54 0.80 -0.53 8.85
C VAL A 54 -0.68 -0.17 8.67
N TYR A 55 -1.23 -0.36 7.47
CA TYR A 55 -2.62 -0.04 7.15
C TYR A 55 -3.59 -1.23 7.33
N GLY A 56 -3.12 -2.40 7.78
CA GLY A 56 -3.95 -3.60 7.90
C GLY A 56 -4.37 -4.21 6.56
N GLY A 57 -3.59 -3.98 5.49
CA GLY A 57 -3.78 -4.64 4.19
C GLY A 57 -3.86 -3.69 3.00
N ARG A 58 -5.01 -3.61 2.34
CA ARG A 58 -5.16 -2.91 1.05
C ARG A 58 -5.12 -1.39 1.21
N VAL A 59 -3.98 -0.79 0.87
CA VAL A 59 -3.83 0.68 0.90
C VAL A 59 -4.23 1.33 -0.43
N THR A 60 -5.27 2.16 -0.37
CA THR A 60 -5.71 3.00 -1.50
C THR A 60 -4.66 4.08 -1.81
N VAL A 61 -4.66 4.61 -3.03
CA VAL A 61 -3.74 5.70 -3.42
C VAL A 61 -4.00 6.94 -2.57
N GLU A 62 -5.27 7.23 -2.28
CA GLU A 62 -5.67 8.38 -1.48
C GLU A 62 -5.19 8.27 -0.03
N ALA A 63 -5.33 7.10 0.59
CA ALA A 63 -4.82 6.86 1.93
C ALA A 63 -3.30 7.06 1.99
N LEU A 64 -2.55 6.49 1.02
CA LEU A 64 -1.11 6.72 0.89
C LEU A 64 -0.75 8.20 0.71
N LEU A 65 -1.55 8.94 -0.06
CA LEU A 65 -1.29 10.35 -0.33
C LEU A 65 -1.54 11.23 0.89
N ASN A 66 -2.64 11.01 1.61
CA ASN A 66 -2.94 11.73 2.85
C ASN A 66 -1.87 11.45 3.90
N PHE A 67 -1.41 10.21 3.99
CA PHE A 67 -0.31 9.84 4.86
C PHE A 67 0.99 10.53 4.50
N ALA A 68 1.30 10.58 3.20
CA ALA A 68 2.50 11.21 2.70
C ALA A 68 2.51 12.69 3.05
N LYS A 69 1.37 13.38 2.97
CA LYS A 69 1.23 14.78 3.35
C LYS A 69 1.50 14.98 4.85
N SER A 70 0.94 14.13 5.71
CA SER A 70 1.20 14.21 7.15
C SER A 70 2.67 13.93 7.50
N LEU A 71 3.29 12.94 6.86
CA LEU A 71 4.70 12.62 7.05
C LEU A 71 5.62 13.73 6.51
N ALA A 72 5.32 14.26 5.32
CA ALA A 72 6.04 15.36 4.69
C ALA A 72 6.18 16.57 5.64
N ILE A 73 5.13 16.91 6.38
CA ILE A 73 5.16 17.95 7.41
C ILE A 73 6.10 17.56 8.55
N LYS A 74 5.98 16.33 9.07
CA LYS A 74 6.81 15.84 10.20
C LYS A 74 8.31 15.77 9.88
N ILE A 75 8.66 15.38 8.66
CA ILE A 75 10.07 15.25 8.23
C ILE A 75 10.59 16.52 7.52
N HIS A 76 9.78 17.58 7.45
CA HIS A 76 10.08 18.83 6.74
C HIS A 76 10.52 18.63 5.28
N LYS A 77 9.85 17.71 4.57
CA LYS A 77 10.05 17.46 3.13
C LYS A 77 8.80 17.82 2.35
N ARG A 78 8.98 18.27 1.11
CA ARG A 78 7.85 18.54 0.21
C ARG A 78 7.54 17.30 -0.64
N LEU A 79 6.27 17.10 -0.91
CA LEU A 79 5.83 16.18 -1.95
C LEU A 79 5.99 16.86 -3.31
N ASP A 80 6.71 16.22 -4.20
CA ASP A 80 6.86 16.71 -5.57
C ASP A 80 5.55 16.53 -6.37
N ARG A 81 5.42 17.32 -7.44
CA ARG A 81 4.22 17.31 -8.30
C ARG A 81 3.90 15.91 -8.84
N LEU A 82 4.91 15.10 -9.16
CA LEU A 82 4.72 13.77 -9.71
C LEU A 82 4.17 12.81 -8.65
N ALA A 83 4.72 12.86 -7.42
CA ALA A 83 4.23 12.09 -6.28
C ALA A 83 2.77 12.39 -5.94
N LEU A 84 2.33 13.65 -6.09
CA LEU A 84 0.93 14.02 -5.87
C LEU A 84 -0.05 13.41 -6.89
N ARG A 85 0.42 13.10 -8.11
CA ARG A 85 -0.44 12.70 -9.25
C ARG A 85 -0.27 11.24 -9.66
N ASN A 86 0.83 10.60 -9.30
CA ASN A 86 1.17 9.26 -9.76
C ASN A 86 1.55 8.34 -8.60
N ARG A 87 0.87 7.19 -8.49
CA ARG A 87 1.13 6.21 -7.43
C ARG A 87 2.58 5.72 -7.40
N ASN A 88 3.20 5.48 -8.55
CA ASN A 88 4.59 4.99 -8.59
C ASN A 88 5.56 6.08 -8.14
N ALA A 89 5.33 7.33 -8.55
CA ALA A 89 6.11 8.47 -8.06
C ALA A 89 5.95 8.66 -6.55
N LEU A 90 4.74 8.46 -6.02
CA LEU A 90 4.46 8.52 -4.59
C LEU A 90 5.25 7.46 -3.83
N LEU A 91 5.23 6.21 -4.31
CA LEU A 91 6.00 5.13 -3.71
C LEU A 91 7.52 5.37 -3.81
N CYS A 92 8.00 5.96 -4.91
CA CYS A 92 9.40 6.39 -5.01
C CYS A 92 9.73 7.44 -3.95
N TRP A 93 8.86 8.43 -3.74
CA TRP A 93 9.06 9.45 -2.69
C TRP A 93 9.17 8.82 -1.30
N TYR A 94 8.33 7.83 -0.97
CA TYR A 94 8.46 7.08 0.28
C TYR A 94 9.80 6.33 0.37
N ALA A 95 10.20 5.65 -0.70
CA ALA A 95 11.45 4.90 -0.75
C ALA A 95 12.68 5.82 -0.60
N GLU A 96 12.68 6.96 -1.26
CA GLU A 96 13.76 7.96 -1.19
C GLU A 96 13.93 8.52 0.22
N ASN A 97 12.81 8.78 0.91
CA ASN A 97 12.80 9.40 2.24
C ASN A 97 12.65 8.36 3.38
N TRP A 98 12.81 7.07 3.08
CA TRP A 98 12.46 5.98 4.00
C TRP A 98 13.14 6.06 5.36
N THR A 99 14.42 6.42 5.40
CA THR A 99 15.21 6.52 6.64
C THR A 99 14.62 7.52 7.63
N GLN A 100 13.99 8.59 7.13
CA GLN A 100 13.33 9.61 7.94
C GLN A 100 11.88 9.22 8.26
N ILE A 101 11.21 8.51 7.35
CA ILE A 101 9.81 8.10 7.53
C ILE A 101 9.68 6.97 8.54
N TYR A 102 10.56 5.97 8.48
CA TYR A 102 10.46 4.73 9.24
C TYR A 102 10.29 4.94 10.77
N PRO A 103 11.06 5.82 11.45
CA PRO A 103 10.88 6.09 12.88
C PRO A 103 9.49 6.63 13.25
N HIS A 104 8.82 7.31 12.32
CA HIS A 104 7.52 7.92 12.57
C HIS A 104 6.34 6.95 12.36
N LEU A 105 6.55 5.80 11.70
CA LEU A 105 5.47 4.83 11.41
C LEU A 105 4.84 4.26 12.67
N GLY A 106 5.64 3.98 13.71
CA GLY A 106 5.15 3.43 14.98
C GLY A 106 4.18 4.36 15.72
N SER A 107 4.28 5.67 15.51
CA SER A 107 3.33 6.63 16.06
C SER A 107 1.96 6.54 15.38
N PHE A 108 1.89 6.08 14.13
CA PHE A 108 0.66 6.06 13.33
C PHE A 108 -0.19 4.80 13.52
N ASN A 109 0.41 3.66 13.86
CA ASN A 109 -0.35 2.44 14.19
C ASN A 109 -1.41 2.70 15.28
N ARG A 110 -1.07 3.51 16.29
CA ARG A 110 -2.00 3.85 17.39
C ARG A 110 -3.18 4.74 16.97
N PHE A 111 -3.07 5.45 15.85
CA PHE A 111 -4.16 6.29 15.33
C PHE A 111 -5.13 5.49 14.46
N MET A 112 -4.66 4.44 13.76
CA MET A 112 -5.51 3.61 12.90
C MET A 112 -6.34 2.60 13.69
N ASP A 113 -5.87 2.13 14.84
CA ASP A 113 -6.67 1.32 15.78
C ASP A 113 -7.90 2.07 16.31
N LYS A 114 -7.87 3.40 16.32
CA LYS A 114 -9.02 4.24 16.75
C LYS A 114 -9.95 4.65 15.61
N GLY A 115 -9.54 4.45 14.35
CA GLY A 115 -10.27 4.92 13.16
C GLY A 115 -11.01 3.85 12.37
N ASN A 116 -10.81 2.56 12.69
CA ASN A 116 -11.38 1.43 11.94
C ASN A 116 -12.78 0.96 12.41
N LEU A 117 -13.56 1.81 13.09
CA LEU A 117 -14.97 1.53 13.40
C LEU A 117 -15.93 1.74 12.21
N LEU A 118 -15.46 2.02 10.98
CA LEU A 118 -16.34 2.39 9.86
C LEU A 118 -16.05 1.69 8.52
N ASN A 119 -15.57 0.45 8.53
CA ASN A 119 -15.70 -0.39 7.33
C ASN A 119 -15.76 -1.89 7.67
N GLU A 120 -16.68 -2.25 8.55
CA GLU A 120 -17.29 -3.58 8.54
C GLU A 120 -18.27 -3.67 7.35
N ASN A 121 -17.75 -4.02 6.18
CA ASN A 121 -18.50 -4.78 5.19
C ASN A 121 -17.85 -6.16 5.02
N LEU A 122 -17.47 -6.77 6.14
CA LEU A 122 -17.42 -8.21 6.27
C LEU A 122 -18.84 -8.66 6.61
N PRO A 123 -19.39 -9.72 5.99
CA PRO A 123 -20.69 -10.23 6.40
C PRO A 123 -20.59 -10.62 7.88
N ILE A 124 -21.36 -9.92 8.71
CA ILE A 124 -21.55 -10.20 10.12
C ILE A 124 -22.14 -11.61 10.21
N ARG A 125 -21.29 -12.62 10.39
CA ARG A 125 -21.73 -13.89 10.92
C ARG A 125 -21.88 -13.63 12.42
N ASN A 126 -23.10 -13.30 12.84
CA ASN A 126 -23.51 -13.27 14.24
C ASN A 126 -23.18 -14.63 14.85
N GLN A 127 -21.98 -14.78 15.41
CA GLN A 127 -21.69 -15.84 16.36
C GLN A 127 -22.14 -15.33 17.72
N ALA A 128 -23.45 -15.41 17.96
CA ALA A 128 -23.85 -15.87 19.26
C ALA A 128 -23.21 -17.25 19.41
N GLU A 129 -22.48 -17.49 20.49
CA GLU A 129 -21.97 -18.81 20.86
C GLU A 129 -23.16 -19.75 21.10
N SER A 130 -23.80 -20.21 20.03
CA SER A 130 -24.66 -21.37 20.08
C SER A 130 -23.73 -22.57 20.22
N PHE A 131 -23.66 -23.11 21.42
CA PHE A 131 -23.11 -24.43 21.69
C PHE A 131 -23.72 -25.43 20.69
N ILE A 132 -22.91 -25.90 19.73
CA ILE A 132 -23.30 -26.90 18.74
C ILE A 132 -23.12 -28.26 19.41
N ASP A 133 -24.21 -28.97 19.68
CA ASP A 133 -24.15 -30.37 20.14
C ASP A 133 -23.94 -31.28 18.92
N PRO A 134 -22.78 -31.96 18.81
CA PRO A 134 -22.49 -32.83 17.67
C PRO A 134 -23.40 -34.08 17.61
N SER A 135 -24.21 -34.33 18.63
CA SER A 135 -25.19 -35.43 18.65
C SER A 135 -26.53 -35.07 18.01
N ASP A 136 -26.81 -33.78 17.77
CA ASP A 136 -28.10 -33.30 17.24
C ASP A 136 -28.02 -32.89 15.76
N ILE A 137 -28.20 -33.86 14.88
CA ILE A 137 -28.21 -33.69 13.41
C ILE A 137 -29.33 -32.74 12.93
N ARG A 138 -30.36 -32.48 13.72
CA ARG A 138 -31.47 -31.59 13.32
C ARG A 138 -31.00 -30.15 13.09
N GLN A 139 -29.89 -29.75 13.73
CA GLN A 139 -29.26 -28.44 13.56
C GLN A 139 -28.67 -28.20 12.16
N LEU A 140 -28.53 -29.25 11.34
CA LEU A 140 -27.97 -29.19 9.98
C LEU A 140 -29.05 -29.16 8.89
N LEU A 141 -30.32 -29.25 9.25
CA LEU A 141 -31.42 -29.23 8.30
C LEU A 141 -32.07 -27.85 8.31
N ASN A 142 -31.74 -27.03 7.31
CA ASN A 142 -32.49 -25.82 7.02
C ASN A 142 -33.91 -26.25 6.63
N HIS A 143 -34.90 -25.96 7.48
CA HIS A 143 -36.30 -26.10 7.12
C HIS A 143 -36.61 -25.13 5.98
N HIS A 144 -36.81 -25.69 4.79
CA HIS A 144 -37.34 -24.99 3.61
C HIS A 144 -38.87 -25.01 3.61
#